data_AF-A0A263NLC2-F1
#
_entry.id   AF-A0A263NLC2-F1
#
_cell.length_a   1.000
_cell.length_b   1.000
_cell.length_c   1.000
_cell.angle_alpha   90.00
_cell.angle_beta   90.00
_cell.angle_gamma   90.00
#
_symmetry.space_group_name_H-M   'P 1'
#
loop_
_entity.id
_entity.type
_entity.pdbx_description
1 polymer ?
#
loop_
_entity_poly.entity_id
_entity_poly.type
_entity_poly.pdbx_seq_one_letter_code
_entity_poly.pdbx_strand_id
1 'polypeptide(L)'
;MINGLPLPTAIPALQPAELTPRSQVEQHPHPQKHAQALPTSHLPASPNPLNRLSRARRDLQNLAPSNTPLQKFAKAVIEQGDQQLAGSVANSLIRLQQAIDTDSSDRGTDKVRVPAESTFGLAWATFAEAVQSEPFTSYAKRNKINIDDMVVHPNGTIANLGGKEPAIFDANACAESKAATAAVIAAAKNVVGPNHDVHGYSGGVTFYGPLHTSNTTVAQFYGLPLDTVNSDTILSTLGQLSHAGTFPGLTSTDPGTEPLKQRQKDAAQHIVGLPQPALKALLAAFKPGLQGARLLRADHELAELCRRALIQLIPGTGEHESPIRLNNIPELSSFNVARKKLLAALTDTAFTDFAQQHSIDPTSVRINPGSGDLTGQVNGADTTFTQHDGSGWSAVWPKLQGSVRTMAGGSTTDVRYPPSTGAALDEVMSFYKESMPAQHHAPEYKWEQKTRQSVLAKITEMDPNQSFPFTHYHQLSVPWGTPIAEVPLSPLETLAQAVKQPKQKRQRANSRA
;
A
#
# COMPACT_ATOMS: atom_id res chain seq x y z
N MET A 1 -34.20 -50.74 20.35
CA MET A 1 -33.81 -51.96 19.60
C MET A 1 -32.69 -51.53 18.66
N ILE A 2 -31.43 -51.95 18.91
CA ILE A 2 -30.70 -53.00 18.16
C ILE A 2 -30.50 -52.60 16.67
N ASN A 3 -29.32 -52.47 16.02
CA ASN A 3 -27.86 -52.46 16.33
C ASN A 3 -27.14 -51.80 15.10
N GLY A 4 -25.83 -51.41 15.07
CA GLY A 4 -24.78 -51.32 16.09
C GLY A 4 -23.33 -51.47 15.54
N LEU A 5 -22.41 -50.54 15.88
CA LEU A 5 -20.92 -50.57 15.76
C LEU A 5 -20.24 -50.44 14.36
N PRO A 6 -18.92 -50.07 14.27
CA PRO A 6 -17.96 -49.69 15.34
C PRO A 6 -17.21 -48.32 15.15
N LEU A 7 -16.53 -47.87 16.21
CA LEU A 7 -15.50 -46.80 16.21
C LEU A 7 -14.17 -47.28 15.57
N PRO A 8 -13.33 -46.37 15.04
CA PRO A 8 -11.91 -46.63 14.78
C PRO A 8 -11.06 -46.54 16.06
N THR A 9 -10.10 -47.45 16.19
CA THR A 9 -9.22 -47.64 17.34
C THR A 9 -8.04 -46.67 17.35
N ALA A 10 -7.55 -46.30 18.55
CA ALA A 10 -6.30 -45.57 18.72
C ALA A 10 -5.07 -46.42 18.29
N ILE A 11 -4.03 -45.75 17.76
CA ILE A 11 -2.73 -46.35 17.42
C ILE A 11 -1.65 -45.75 18.37
N PRO A 12 -0.66 -46.53 18.84
CA PRO A 12 0.20 -46.11 19.95
C PRO A 12 1.34 -45.19 19.52
N ALA A 13 1.83 -44.38 20.47
CA ALA A 13 3.08 -43.62 20.32
C ALA A 13 4.31 -44.55 20.37
N LEU A 14 5.27 -44.32 19.47
CA LEU A 14 6.62 -44.89 19.55
C LEU A 14 7.62 -43.75 19.78
N GLN A 15 8.40 -43.87 20.86
CA GLN A 15 9.49 -42.95 21.20
C GLN A 15 10.78 -43.30 20.43
N PRO A 16 11.72 -42.35 20.29
CA PRO A 16 12.85 -42.46 19.37
C PRO A 16 13.99 -43.34 19.92
N ALA A 17 14.71 -44.00 19.00
CA ALA A 17 15.92 -44.75 19.32
C ALA A 17 17.16 -43.83 19.31
N GLU A 18 17.94 -43.87 20.40
CA GLU A 18 19.27 -43.27 20.47
C GLU A 18 20.29 -44.05 19.63
N LEU A 19 21.21 -43.34 18.97
CA LEU A 19 22.54 -43.87 18.64
C LEU A 19 23.60 -42.77 18.83
N THR A 20 24.49 -43.00 19.80
CA THR A 20 25.62 -42.13 20.17
C THR A 20 26.88 -42.38 19.31
N PRO A 21 27.87 -41.46 19.30
CA PRO A 21 28.84 -41.33 18.22
C PRO A 21 30.13 -42.15 18.39
N ARG A 22 30.92 -42.22 17.32
CA ARG A 22 32.36 -42.60 17.36
C ARG A 22 33.22 -41.62 16.56
N SER A 23 34.35 -41.24 17.16
CA SER A 23 35.42 -40.43 16.56
C SER A 23 36.73 -41.21 16.57
N GLN A 24 37.50 -41.13 15.48
CA GLN A 24 38.98 -41.24 15.36
C GLN A 24 39.29 -41.15 13.85
N VAL A 25 40.01 -40.15 13.30
CA VAL A 25 41.41 -39.69 13.50
C VAL A 25 42.44 -40.59 12.81
N GLU A 26 42.90 -40.17 11.62
CA GLU A 26 44.22 -40.39 11.01
C GLU A 26 44.36 -39.36 9.86
N GLN A 27 45.10 -38.26 10.05
CA GLN A 27 46.54 -38.06 9.77
C GLN A 27 46.93 -37.97 8.27
N HIS A 28 47.48 -36.80 7.92
CA HIS A 28 48.13 -36.37 6.67
C HIS A 28 49.53 -37.02 6.50
N PRO A 29 50.18 -37.08 5.29
CA PRO A 29 50.60 -35.86 4.59
C PRO A 29 50.76 -35.85 3.04
N HIS A 30 50.85 -34.62 2.52
CA HIS A 30 51.35 -34.26 1.18
C HIS A 30 52.87 -34.51 1.04
N PRO A 31 53.37 -34.50 -0.21
CA PRO A 31 54.49 -33.60 -0.51
C PRO A 31 54.32 -32.78 -1.81
N GLN A 32 54.84 -31.55 -1.81
CA GLN A 32 55.00 -30.70 -3.00
C GLN A 32 56.31 -31.01 -3.75
N LYS A 33 56.36 -30.72 -5.05
CA LYS A 33 57.62 -30.40 -5.77
C LYS A 33 57.44 -29.23 -6.74
N HIS A 34 58.39 -28.31 -6.71
CA HIS A 34 58.51 -27.15 -7.61
C HIS A 34 59.29 -27.48 -8.89
N ALA A 35 59.06 -26.70 -9.96
CA ALA A 35 59.98 -26.54 -11.10
C ALA A 35 59.85 -25.13 -11.74
N GLN A 36 60.86 -24.73 -12.53
CA GLN A 36 61.18 -23.35 -13.00
C GLN A 36 61.65 -23.41 -14.49
N ALA A 37 61.72 -22.34 -15.32
CA ALA A 37 61.41 -20.91 -15.19
C ALA A 37 61.39 -20.20 -16.58
N LEU A 38 60.63 -19.09 -16.71
CA LEU A 38 60.78 -17.99 -17.72
C LEU A 38 60.61 -18.35 -19.24
N PRO A 39 60.56 -17.40 -20.20
CA PRO A 39 59.50 -16.38 -20.36
C PRO A 39 59.05 -16.11 -21.83
N THR A 40 57.84 -15.58 -22.11
CA THR A 40 57.58 -14.54 -23.15
C THR A 40 56.11 -14.06 -23.25
N SER A 41 55.95 -12.73 -23.32
CA SER A 41 55.06 -11.94 -24.20
C SER A 41 53.55 -12.20 -24.36
N HIS A 42 52.76 -11.34 -23.69
CA HIS A 42 51.57 -10.61 -24.17
C HIS A 42 50.43 -11.29 -24.98
N LEU A 43 49.25 -11.35 -24.33
CA LEU A 43 47.97 -10.82 -24.85
C LEU A 43 47.03 -10.59 -23.64
N PRO A 44 46.38 -9.41 -23.46
CA PRO A 44 45.49 -9.19 -22.32
C PRO A 44 44.14 -9.90 -22.53
N ALA A 45 43.87 -10.93 -21.72
CA ALA A 45 42.56 -11.58 -21.70
C ALA A 45 41.47 -10.61 -21.21
N SER A 46 40.39 -10.47 -21.98
CA SER A 46 39.23 -9.63 -21.65
C SER A 46 38.64 -9.98 -20.27
N PRO A 47 38.42 -8.99 -19.38
CA PRO A 47 37.94 -9.28 -18.02
C PRO A 47 36.47 -9.71 -18.01
N ASN A 48 36.23 -10.92 -17.50
CA ASN A 48 34.94 -11.60 -17.35
C ASN A 48 33.84 -10.68 -16.77
N PRO A 49 32.62 -10.60 -17.36
CA PRO A 49 31.59 -9.63 -16.95
C PRO A 49 31.09 -9.85 -15.50
N LEU A 50 31.09 -11.09 -15.01
CA LEU A 50 30.73 -11.43 -13.63
C LEU A 50 31.60 -10.72 -12.58
N ASN A 51 32.89 -10.49 -12.87
CA ASN A 51 33.79 -9.76 -11.97
C ASN A 51 33.51 -8.25 -11.93
N ARG A 52 32.87 -7.67 -12.96
CA ARG A 52 32.43 -6.26 -12.92
C ARG A 52 31.23 -6.10 -11.99
N LEU A 53 30.26 -7.01 -12.07
CA LEU A 53 29.09 -7.00 -11.18
C LEU A 53 29.49 -7.17 -9.70
N SER A 54 30.47 -8.04 -9.41
CA SER A 54 30.96 -8.24 -8.03
C SER A 54 31.72 -7.03 -7.46
N ARG A 55 32.43 -6.24 -8.28
CA ARG A 55 33.05 -4.99 -7.82
C ARG A 55 32.03 -3.87 -7.71
N ALA A 56 31.16 -3.70 -8.71
CA ALA A 56 30.05 -2.75 -8.66
C ALA A 56 29.16 -2.93 -7.42
N ARG A 57 28.89 -4.18 -6.99
CA ARG A 57 28.18 -4.45 -5.72
C ARG A 57 28.94 -3.96 -4.48
N ARG A 58 30.27 -4.12 -4.41
CA ARG A 58 31.07 -3.64 -3.27
C ARG A 58 31.21 -2.11 -3.26
N ASP A 59 31.32 -1.50 -4.44
CA ASP A 59 31.41 -0.05 -4.57
C ASP A 59 30.05 0.62 -4.28
N LEU A 60 28.93 -0.04 -4.62
CA LEU A 60 27.57 0.37 -4.21
C LEU A 60 27.33 0.25 -2.69
N GLN A 61 27.97 -0.72 -2.02
CA GLN A 61 27.84 -0.93 -0.58
C GLN A 61 28.60 0.11 0.27
N ASN A 62 29.53 0.88 -0.33
CA ASN A 62 30.40 1.84 0.37
C ASN A 62 30.03 3.32 0.17
N LEU A 63 28.82 3.62 -0.32
CA LEU A 63 28.32 5.00 -0.37
C LEU A 63 27.75 5.44 0.98
N ALA A 64 28.43 6.43 1.58
CA ALA A 64 28.09 7.15 2.81
C ALA A 64 26.61 7.63 2.87
N PRO A 65 26.04 7.89 4.06
CA PRO A 65 24.59 7.84 4.30
C PRO A 65 23.74 8.63 3.32
N SER A 66 22.80 7.90 2.69
CA SER A 66 21.90 8.38 1.64
C SER A 66 21.02 9.54 2.08
N ASN A 67 21.21 10.72 1.46
CA ASN A 67 20.45 11.92 1.82
C ASN A 67 20.25 12.92 0.67
N THR A 68 20.59 12.59 -0.58
CA THR A 68 20.35 13.50 -1.71
C THR A 68 18.85 13.63 -2.01
N PRO A 69 18.37 14.77 -2.56
CA PRO A 69 16.97 14.90 -2.98
C PRO A 69 16.52 13.79 -3.94
N LEU A 70 17.42 13.32 -4.82
CA LEU A 70 17.13 12.25 -5.78
C LEU A 70 16.95 10.89 -5.08
N GLN A 71 17.79 10.57 -4.09
CA GLN A 71 17.62 9.34 -3.28
C GLN A 71 16.31 9.36 -2.48
N LYS A 72 15.97 10.52 -1.88
CA LYS A 72 14.71 10.68 -1.14
C LYS A 72 13.48 10.58 -2.05
N PHE A 73 13.54 11.23 -3.23
CA PHE A 73 12.51 11.11 -4.26
C PHE A 73 12.34 9.66 -4.73
N ALA A 74 13.44 9.00 -5.13
CA ALA A 74 13.43 7.62 -5.59
C ALA A 74 12.83 6.66 -4.55
N LYS A 75 13.26 6.77 -3.29
CA LYS A 75 12.70 5.98 -2.19
C LYS A 75 11.19 6.19 -2.04
N ALA A 76 10.75 7.46 -1.95
CA ALA A 76 9.34 7.77 -1.74
C ALA A 76 8.44 7.36 -2.92
N VAL A 77 8.96 7.37 -4.15
CA VAL A 77 8.26 6.87 -5.34
C VAL A 77 8.05 5.35 -5.26
N ILE A 78 9.09 4.58 -4.92
CA ILE A 78 8.96 3.13 -4.72
C ILE A 78 8.00 2.81 -3.57
N GLU A 79 8.11 3.51 -2.43
CA GLU A 79 7.19 3.33 -1.30
C GLU A 79 5.73 3.63 -1.69
N GLN A 80 5.47 4.65 -2.52
CA GLN A 80 4.13 4.93 -3.05
C GLN A 80 3.65 3.80 -3.98
N GLY A 81 4.50 3.30 -4.87
CA GLY A 81 4.17 2.19 -5.77
C GLY A 81 3.82 0.91 -5.00
N ASP A 82 4.58 0.59 -3.96
CA ASP A 82 4.33 -0.55 -3.08
C ASP A 82 3.01 -0.40 -2.31
N GLN A 83 2.70 0.80 -1.80
CA GLN A 83 1.42 1.12 -1.15
C GLN A 83 0.22 1.02 -2.11
N GLN A 84 0.34 1.53 -3.34
CA GLN A 84 -0.71 1.40 -4.37
C GLN A 84 -0.97 -0.06 -4.75
N LEU A 85 0.09 -0.86 -4.81
CA LEU A 85 -0.01 -2.28 -5.11
C LEU A 85 -0.64 -3.06 -3.93
N ALA A 86 -0.29 -2.73 -2.68
CA ALA A 86 -0.92 -3.27 -1.48
C ALA A 86 -2.43 -2.98 -1.42
N GLY A 87 -2.84 -1.74 -1.72
CA GLY A 87 -4.25 -1.36 -1.83
C GLY A 87 -4.97 -2.10 -2.97
N SER A 88 -4.29 -2.33 -4.10
CA SER A 88 -4.84 -3.09 -5.23
C SER A 88 -5.05 -4.57 -4.89
N VAL A 89 -4.14 -5.18 -4.10
CA VAL A 89 -4.32 -6.54 -3.55
C VAL A 89 -5.49 -6.56 -2.54
N ALA A 90 -5.55 -5.63 -1.60
CA ALA A 90 -6.65 -5.55 -0.63
C ALA A 90 -8.02 -5.41 -1.31
N ASN A 91 -8.13 -4.56 -2.33
CA ASN A 91 -9.34 -4.41 -3.14
C ASN A 91 -9.71 -5.69 -3.91
N SER A 92 -8.72 -6.52 -4.27
CA SER A 92 -8.97 -7.84 -4.86
C SER A 92 -9.48 -8.86 -3.84
N LEU A 93 -8.89 -8.87 -2.63
CA LEU A 93 -9.35 -9.71 -1.52
C LEU A 93 -10.78 -9.37 -1.08
N ILE A 94 -11.17 -8.09 -1.12
CA ILE A 94 -12.56 -7.63 -0.91
C ILE A 94 -13.52 -8.29 -1.90
N ARG A 95 -13.20 -8.27 -3.20
CA ARG A 95 -14.05 -8.89 -4.24
C ARG A 95 -14.11 -10.41 -4.11
N LEU A 96 -12.98 -11.04 -3.81
CA LEU A 96 -12.90 -12.49 -3.56
C LEU A 96 -13.74 -12.91 -2.35
N GLN A 97 -13.67 -12.17 -1.24
CA GLN A 97 -14.48 -12.40 -0.05
C GLN A 97 -15.98 -12.19 -0.34
N GLN A 98 -16.35 -11.17 -1.12
CA GLN A 98 -17.72 -10.96 -1.59
C GLN A 98 -18.23 -12.15 -2.42
N ALA A 99 -17.40 -12.70 -3.33
CA ALA A 99 -17.74 -13.88 -4.12
C ALA A 99 -17.93 -15.13 -3.25
N ILE A 100 -17.12 -15.31 -2.20
CA ILE A 100 -17.28 -16.39 -1.20
C ILE A 100 -18.58 -16.22 -0.40
N ASP A 101 -18.85 -15.02 0.13
CA ASP A 101 -20.04 -14.73 0.96
C ASP A 101 -21.38 -14.80 0.18
N THR A 102 -21.33 -14.78 -1.15
CA THR A 102 -22.48 -14.89 -2.06
C THR A 102 -22.57 -16.23 -2.80
N ASP A 103 -21.64 -17.14 -2.54
CA ASP A 103 -21.45 -18.42 -3.26
C ASP A 103 -21.38 -18.27 -4.80
N SER A 104 -20.78 -17.16 -5.26
CA SER A 104 -20.51 -16.96 -6.68
C SER A 104 -19.50 -17.99 -7.20
N SER A 105 -19.72 -18.46 -8.43
CA SER A 105 -18.77 -19.31 -9.16
C SER A 105 -17.63 -18.51 -9.81
N ASP A 106 -17.78 -17.19 -9.97
CA ASP A 106 -16.74 -16.30 -10.51
C ASP A 106 -15.75 -15.87 -9.42
N ARG A 107 -14.97 -16.85 -8.92
CA ARG A 107 -13.98 -16.65 -7.85
C ARG A 107 -12.55 -16.40 -8.37
N GLY A 108 -12.36 -16.26 -9.69
CA GLY A 108 -11.15 -16.79 -10.33
C GLY A 108 -10.44 -15.95 -11.39
N THR A 109 -10.79 -14.68 -11.62
CA THR A 109 -10.17 -13.87 -12.70
C THR A 109 -9.62 -12.52 -12.28
N ASP A 110 -9.55 -12.23 -10.98
CA ASP A 110 -9.30 -10.88 -10.50
C ASP A 110 -7.84 -10.40 -10.70
N LYS A 111 -7.69 -9.32 -11.48
CA LYS A 111 -6.41 -8.83 -11.98
C LYS A 111 -5.93 -7.65 -11.14
N VAL A 112 -4.76 -7.81 -10.53
CA VAL A 112 -4.07 -6.71 -9.84
C VAL A 112 -3.27 -5.92 -10.85
N ARG A 113 -3.54 -4.62 -10.95
CA ARG A 113 -2.75 -3.68 -11.76
C ARG A 113 -1.40 -3.45 -11.09
N VAL A 114 -0.33 -3.49 -11.87
CA VAL A 114 1.06 -3.34 -11.41
C VAL A 114 1.54 -1.91 -11.66
N PRO A 115 1.85 -1.11 -10.61
CA PRO A 115 2.56 0.16 -10.76
C PRO A 115 4.00 -0.12 -11.22
N ALA A 116 4.45 0.53 -12.30
CA ALA A 116 5.79 0.32 -12.84
C ALA A 116 6.89 0.73 -11.83
N GLU A 117 6.63 1.79 -11.07
CA GLU A 117 7.48 2.32 -10.02
C GLU A 117 7.25 1.67 -8.66
N SER A 118 6.97 0.36 -8.62
CA SER A 118 6.95 -0.44 -7.39
C SER A 118 8.12 -1.45 -7.36
N THR A 119 8.46 -1.95 -6.17
CA THR A 119 9.49 -2.98 -5.97
C THR A 119 9.17 -4.25 -6.77
N PHE A 120 7.90 -4.65 -6.77
CA PHE A 120 7.38 -5.71 -7.64
C PHE A 120 7.43 -5.32 -9.12
N GLY A 121 7.01 -4.10 -9.47
CA GLY A 121 6.89 -3.59 -10.83
C GLY A 121 8.19 -3.66 -11.63
N LEU A 122 9.33 -3.42 -10.98
CA LEU A 122 10.65 -3.60 -11.61
C LEU A 122 10.93 -5.06 -12.00
N ALA A 123 10.64 -6.01 -11.12
CA ALA A 123 10.79 -7.44 -11.42
C ALA A 123 9.75 -7.92 -12.45
N TRP A 124 8.53 -7.39 -12.38
CA TRP A 124 7.45 -7.66 -13.32
C TRP A 124 7.77 -7.18 -14.73
N ALA A 125 8.37 -5.99 -14.88
CA ALA A 125 8.80 -5.47 -16.17
C ALA A 125 9.82 -6.39 -16.85
N THR A 126 10.83 -6.90 -16.12
CA THR A 126 11.78 -7.88 -16.65
C THR A 126 11.11 -9.21 -17.03
N PHE A 127 10.10 -9.66 -16.28
CA PHE A 127 9.33 -10.86 -16.64
C PHE A 127 8.49 -10.64 -17.90
N ALA A 128 7.76 -9.52 -17.99
CA ALA A 128 6.98 -9.15 -19.17
C ALA A 128 7.85 -9.00 -20.43
N GLU A 129 9.03 -8.37 -20.31
CA GLU A 129 10.02 -8.27 -21.38
C GLU A 129 10.50 -9.65 -21.84
N ALA A 130 10.85 -10.55 -20.90
CA ALA A 130 11.29 -11.90 -21.22
C ALA A 130 10.19 -12.73 -21.93
N VAL A 131 8.92 -12.54 -21.54
CA VAL A 131 7.75 -13.20 -22.15
C VAL A 131 7.43 -12.67 -23.56
N GLN A 132 7.86 -11.44 -23.88
CA GLN A 132 7.64 -10.82 -25.21
C GLN A 132 8.87 -10.89 -26.13
N SER A 133 10.01 -11.35 -25.61
CA SER A 133 11.29 -11.40 -26.33
C SER A 133 11.57 -12.76 -26.98
N GLU A 134 12.41 -12.74 -28.01
CA GLU A 134 13.02 -13.97 -28.53
C GLU A 134 14.09 -14.50 -27.55
N PRO A 135 14.25 -15.84 -27.42
CA PRO A 135 13.67 -16.89 -28.27
C PRO A 135 12.28 -17.38 -27.82
N PHE A 136 11.73 -16.80 -26.74
CA PHE A 136 10.51 -17.31 -26.13
C PHE A 136 9.28 -17.07 -27.01
N THR A 137 9.15 -15.91 -27.66
CA THR A 137 8.01 -15.60 -28.54
C THR A 137 7.86 -16.61 -29.68
N SER A 138 8.95 -16.97 -30.38
CA SER A 138 8.92 -18.01 -31.40
C SER A 138 8.63 -19.40 -30.82
N TYR A 139 9.13 -19.72 -29.63
CA TYR A 139 8.85 -20.99 -28.95
C TYR A 139 7.38 -21.11 -28.52
N ALA A 140 6.82 -20.07 -27.91
CA ALA A 140 5.42 -20.01 -27.50
C ALA A 140 4.49 -20.18 -28.70
N LYS A 141 4.76 -19.47 -29.80
CA LYS A 141 4.00 -19.59 -31.06
C LYS A 141 4.07 -21.01 -31.65
N ARG A 142 5.25 -21.64 -31.65
CA ARG A 142 5.43 -23.01 -32.18
C ARG A 142 4.68 -24.05 -31.34
N ASN A 143 4.72 -23.91 -30.02
CA ASN A 143 4.09 -24.84 -29.08
C ASN A 143 2.62 -24.49 -28.76
N LYS A 144 2.07 -23.42 -29.35
CA LYS A 144 0.70 -22.91 -29.13
C LYS A 144 0.42 -22.52 -27.66
N ILE A 145 1.44 -22.02 -26.96
CA ILE A 145 1.29 -21.45 -25.61
C ILE A 145 0.50 -20.15 -25.73
N ASN A 146 -0.62 -20.05 -25.02
CA ASN A 146 -1.38 -18.80 -24.95
C ASN A 146 -0.71 -17.86 -23.93
N ILE A 147 -0.16 -16.73 -24.37
CA ILE A 147 0.54 -15.82 -23.46
C ILE A 147 -0.44 -15.14 -22.48
N ASP A 148 -1.68 -14.85 -22.89
CA ASP A 148 -2.64 -14.05 -22.11
C ASP A 148 -3.25 -14.77 -20.89
N ASP A 149 -2.96 -16.07 -20.76
CA ASP A 149 -3.38 -16.93 -19.64
C ASP A 149 -2.26 -17.95 -19.31
N MET A 150 -1.03 -17.45 -19.24
CA MET A 150 0.15 -18.27 -18.96
C MET A 150 0.51 -18.23 -17.47
N VAL A 151 0.75 -19.40 -16.89
CA VAL A 151 1.34 -19.56 -15.55
C VAL A 151 2.73 -20.15 -15.67
N VAL A 152 3.74 -19.46 -15.13
CA VAL A 152 5.14 -19.89 -15.18
C VAL A 152 5.62 -20.30 -13.80
N HIS A 153 5.87 -21.60 -13.60
CA HIS A 153 6.42 -22.11 -12.34
C HIS A 153 7.96 -22.03 -12.32
N PRO A 154 8.57 -21.70 -11.17
CA PRO A 154 10.03 -21.61 -11.00
C PRO A 154 10.80 -22.90 -11.33
N ASN A 155 10.15 -24.07 -11.24
CA ASN A 155 10.74 -25.36 -11.57
C ASN A 155 10.98 -25.57 -13.09
N GLY A 156 10.39 -24.75 -13.95
CA GLY A 156 10.43 -24.88 -15.41
C GLY A 156 9.11 -25.30 -16.06
N THR A 157 8.07 -25.60 -15.29
CA THR A 157 6.74 -25.88 -15.83
C THR A 157 6.06 -24.58 -16.28
N ILE A 158 5.55 -24.56 -17.51
CA ILE A 158 4.69 -23.51 -18.04
C ILE A 158 3.31 -24.12 -18.30
N ALA A 159 2.23 -23.45 -17.88
CA ALA A 159 0.87 -23.96 -18.04
C ALA A 159 -0.07 -22.90 -18.64
N ASN A 160 -1.11 -23.36 -19.34
CA ASN A 160 -2.29 -22.56 -19.69
C ASN A 160 -3.53 -23.14 -18.98
N LEU A 161 -4.34 -22.29 -18.35
CA LEU A 161 -5.43 -22.71 -17.46
C LEU A 161 -6.83 -22.59 -18.11
N GLY A 162 -6.98 -21.75 -19.13
CA GLY A 162 -8.24 -21.35 -19.77
C GLY A 162 -8.84 -22.38 -20.73
N GLY A 163 -8.69 -23.68 -20.43
CA GLY A 163 -9.24 -24.80 -21.17
C GLY A 163 -9.93 -25.79 -20.25
N LYS A 164 -10.60 -26.81 -20.82
CA LYS A 164 -11.18 -27.91 -20.03
C LYS A 164 -10.12 -28.78 -19.34
N GLU A 165 -8.92 -28.81 -19.90
CA GLU A 165 -7.72 -29.45 -19.35
C GLU A 165 -6.56 -28.47 -19.47
N PRO A 166 -5.76 -28.24 -18.41
CA PRO A 166 -4.59 -27.38 -18.49
C PRO A 166 -3.54 -27.93 -19.46
N ALA A 167 -3.09 -27.11 -20.40
CA ALA A 167 -1.98 -27.47 -21.28
C ALA A 167 -0.66 -27.21 -20.54
N ILE A 168 0.19 -28.25 -20.40
CA ILE A 168 1.43 -28.20 -19.63
C ILE A 168 2.64 -28.40 -20.54
N PHE A 169 3.65 -27.53 -20.37
CA PHE A 169 4.89 -27.51 -21.14
C PHE A 169 6.08 -27.53 -20.16
N ASP A 170 7.03 -28.46 -20.35
CA ASP A 170 8.26 -28.51 -19.55
C ASP A 170 9.42 -27.83 -20.28
N ALA A 171 9.93 -26.75 -19.69
CA ALA A 171 11.16 -26.08 -20.12
C ALA A 171 12.36 -27.03 -20.22
N ASN A 172 12.42 -28.09 -19.41
CA ASN A 172 13.56 -29.00 -19.32
C ASN A 172 13.48 -30.18 -20.29
N ALA A 173 12.39 -30.34 -21.04
CA ALA A 173 12.14 -31.49 -21.91
C ALA A 173 13.25 -31.74 -22.96
N CYS A 174 13.89 -30.67 -23.45
CA CYS A 174 15.07 -30.76 -24.32
C CYS A 174 15.94 -29.50 -24.23
N ALA A 175 17.13 -29.55 -24.82
CA ALA A 175 18.07 -28.42 -24.83
C ALA A 175 17.51 -27.18 -25.56
N GLU A 176 16.70 -27.36 -26.61
CA GLU A 176 16.05 -26.25 -27.34
C GLU A 176 15.01 -25.55 -26.47
N SER A 177 14.08 -26.29 -25.85
CA SER A 177 13.11 -25.74 -24.89
C SER A 177 13.82 -24.98 -23.77
N LYS A 178 14.85 -25.59 -23.18
CA LYS A 178 15.59 -25.00 -22.06
C LYS A 178 16.30 -23.70 -22.43
N ALA A 179 16.82 -23.60 -23.65
CA ALA A 179 17.42 -22.38 -24.16
C ALA A 179 16.35 -21.31 -24.45
N ALA A 180 15.21 -21.70 -25.04
CA ALA A 180 14.14 -20.79 -25.42
C ALA A 180 13.38 -20.18 -24.23
N THR A 181 13.19 -20.95 -23.14
CA THR A 181 12.48 -20.46 -21.93
C THR A 181 13.40 -19.88 -20.87
N ALA A 182 14.74 -19.96 -21.03
CA ALA A 182 15.71 -19.62 -20.00
C ALA A 182 15.48 -18.24 -19.35
N ALA A 183 15.23 -17.20 -20.16
CA ALA A 183 14.98 -15.84 -19.69
C ALA A 183 13.67 -15.74 -18.89
N VAL A 184 12.60 -16.37 -19.37
CA VAL A 184 11.27 -16.40 -18.73
C VAL A 184 11.33 -17.11 -17.38
N ILE A 185 11.97 -18.29 -17.30
CA ILE A 185 12.14 -19.03 -16.04
C ILE A 185 13.03 -18.27 -15.06
N ALA A 186 14.10 -17.62 -15.53
CA ALA A 186 14.98 -16.81 -14.68
C ALA A 186 14.25 -15.57 -14.12
N ALA A 187 13.43 -14.89 -14.92
CA ALA A 187 12.63 -13.77 -14.49
C ALA A 187 11.50 -14.19 -13.53
N ALA A 188 10.82 -15.32 -13.79
CA ALA A 188 9.82 -15.88 -12.89
C ALA A 188 10.40 -16.22 -11.51
N LYS A 189 11.60 -16.82 -11.46
CA LYS A 189 12.37 -17.03 -10.21
C LYS A 189 12.66 -15.74 -9.46
N ASN A 190 12.94 -14.64 -10.17
CA ASN A 190 13.13 -13.35 -9.54
C ASN A 190 11.82 -12.81 -8.94
N VAL A 191 10.69 -12.97 -9.62
CA VAL A 191 9.36 -12.57 -9.10
C VAL A 191 9.01 -13.36 -7.84
N VAL A 192 8.95 -14.69 -7.87
CA VAL A 192 8.55 -15.48 -6.67
C VAL A 192 9.54 -15.36 -5.50
N GLY A 193 10.79 -15.00 -5.77
CA GLY A 193 11.82 -14.83 -4.75
C GLY A 193 12.38 -16.15 -4.18
N PRO A 194 13.29 -16.04 -3.19
CA PRO A 194 14.00 -17.20 -2.63
C PRO A 194 13.10 -18.11 -1.78
N ASN A 195 11.95 -17.63 -1.31
CA ASN A 195 11.10 -18.31 -0.33
C ASN A 195 9.92 -19.07 -0.95
N HIS A 196 9.93 -19.32 -2.27
CA HIS A 196 8.78 -19.87 -3.00
C HIS A 196 8.33 -21.27 -2.57
N ASP A 197 9.17 -22.02 -1.85
CA ASP A 197 8.86 -23.34 -1.30
C ASP A 197 8.45 -23.33 0.19
N VAL A 198 8.61 -22.20 0.90
CA VAL A 198 8.58 -22.14 2.39
C VAL A 198 7.18 -22.39 2.98
N HIS A 199 6.12 -22.21 2.20
CA HIS A 199 4.73 -22.36 2.64
C HIS A 199 3.97 -23.49 1.92
N GLY A 200 4.65 -24.39 1.20
CA GLY A 200 4.03 -25.53 0.51
C GLY A 200 3.22 -25.19 -0.75
N TYR A 201 2.93 -23.91 -1.00
CA TYR A 201 2.33 -23.43 -2.24
C TYR A 201 3.42 -22.94 -3.22
N SER A 202 3.82 -23.79 -4.16
CA SER A 202 4.70 -23.40 -5.27
C SER A 202 3.91 -22.63 -6.35
N GLY A 203 3.39 -21.47 -5.95
CA GLY A 203 2.67 -20.54 -6.81
C GLY A 203 3.44 -20.27 -8.09
N GLY A 204 2.79 -20.51 -9.23
CA GLY A 204 3.30 -20.10 -10.53
C GLY A 204 3.00 -18.63 -10.77
N VAL A 205 3.85 -17.97 -11.56
CA VAL A 205 3.72 -16.56 -11.93
C VAL A 205 2.67 -16.44 -13.03
N THR A 206 1.48 -15.93 -12.68
CA THR A 206 0.36 -15.77 -13.63
C THR A 206 0.50 -14.46 -14.41
N PHE A 207 0.60 -14.56 -15.74
CA PHE A 207 0.75 -13.43 -16.65
C PHE A 207 -0.58 -13.04 -17.30
N TYR A 208 -1.01 -11.79 -17.07
CA TYR A 208 -2.15 -11.17 -17.74
C TYR A 208 -1.74 -9.92 -18.55
N GLY A 209 -0.50 -9.91 -19.04
CA GLY A 209 0.10 -8.79 -19.77
C GLY A 209 1.01 -7.90 -18.90
N PRO A 210 1.71 -6.92 -19.52
CA PRO A 210 2.74 -6.12 -18.84
C PRO A 210 2.26 -5.28 -17.65
N LEU A 211 0.95 -5.03 -17.54
CA LEU A 211 0.35 -4.16 -16.52
C LEU A 211 -0.47 -4.91 -15.47
N HIS A 212 -0.66 -6.23 -15.60
CA HIS A 212 -1.58 -7.00 -14.75
C HIS A 212 -1.06 -8.40 -14.41
N THR A 213 -1.31 -8.82 -13.17
CA THR A 213 -1.00 -10.17 -12.65
C THR A 213 -2.06 -10.62 -11.64
N SER A 214 -1.91 -11.81 -11.04
CA SER A 214 -2.79 -12.28 -9.97
C SER A 214 -2.41 -11.69 -8.60
N ASN A 215 -3.38 -11.58 -7.69
CA ASN A 215 -3.14 -11.21 -6.29
C ASN A 215 -2.14 -12.17 -5.59
N THR A 216 -2.18 -13.48 -5.92
CA THR A 216 -1.27 -14.50 -5.40
C THR A 216 0.19 -14.27 -5.79
N THR A 217 0.45 -13.91 -7.05
CA THR A 217 1.82 -13.61 -7.53
C THR A 217 2.42 -12.43 -6.76
N VAL A 218 1.59 -11.40 -6.49
CA VAL A 218 2.01 -10.22 -5.70
C VAL A 218 2.21 -10.59 -4.23
N ALA A 219 1.27 -11.30 -3.62
CA ALA A 219 1.36 -11.73 -2.23
C ALA A 219 2.65 -12.54 -1.98
N GLN A 220 2.96 -13.51 -2.86
CA GLN A 220 4.16 -14.34 -2.79
C GLN A 220 5.45 -13.50 -2.86
N PHE A 221 5.54 -12.51 -3.75
CA PHE A 221 6.71 -11.62 -3.85
C PHE A 221 7.01 -10.87 -2.55
N TYR A 222 5.96 -10.41 -1.86
CA TYR A 222 6.07 -9.66 -0.60
C TYR A 222 6.07 -10.57 0.65
N GLY A 223 6.03 -11.89 0.49
CA GLY A 223 5.99 -12.84 1.61
C GLY A 223 4.69 -12.82 2.41
N LEU A 224 3.57 -12.41 1.80
CA LEU A 224 2.25 -12.52 2.41
C LEU A 224 1.71 -13.95 2.30
N PRO A 225 1.29 -14.58 3.41
CA PRO A 225 0.54 -15.83 3.34
C PRO A 225 -0.84 -15.54 2.77
N LEU A 226 -1.16 -16.09 1.60
CA LEU A 226 -2.47 -15.93 0.97
C LEU A 226 -2.99 -17.26 0.44
N ASP A 227 -4.01 -17.78 1.10
CA ASP A 227 -4.90 -18.81 0.58
C ASP A 227 -6.17 -18.12 0.05
N THR A 228 -6.47 -18.30 -1.24
CA THR A 228 -7.63 -17.68 -1.91
C THR A 228 -8.94 -18.47 -1.77
N VAL A 229 -8.94 -19.64 -1.11
CA VAL A 229 -10.18 -20.36 -0.78
C VAL A 229 -10.57 -20.26 0.70
N ASN A 230 -9.63 -19.88 1.58
CA ASN A 230 -9.86 -19.79 3.02
C ASN A 230 -10.24 -18.35 3.45
N SER A 231 -11.50 -18.17 3.90
CA SER A 231 -12.02 -16.87 4.31
C SER A 231 -11.24 -16.24 5.48
N ASP A 232 -10.82 -17.02 6.47
CA ASP A 232 -10.07 -16.50 7.63
C ASP A 232 -8.68 -15.98 7.21
N THR A 233 -8.05 -16.65 6.25
CA THR A 233 -6.75 -16.22 5.69
C THR A 233 -6.88 -14.96 4.84
N ILE A 234 -7.96 -14.87 4.04
CA ILE A 234 -8.30 -13.66 3.26
C ILE A 234 -8.54 -12.48 4.22
N LEU A 235 -9.36 -12.66 5.26
CA LEU A 235 -9.70 -11.63 6.23
C LEU A 235 -8.50 -11.19 7.07
N SER A 236 -7.67 -12.13 7.54
CA SER A 236 -6.43 -11.80 8.26
C SER A 236 -5.47 -10.99 7.38
N THR A 237 -5.25 -11.40 6.13
CA THR A 237 -4.38 -10.69 5.18
C THR A 237 -4.93 -9.32 4.81
N LEU A 238 -6.26 -9.20 4.66
CA LEU A 238 -6.94 -7.92 4.42
C LEU A 238 -6.76 -6.96 5.60
N GLY A 239 -6.84 -7.46 6.83
CA GLY A 239 -6.56 -6.71 8.06
C GLY A 239 -5.11 -6.22 8.13
N GLN A 240 -4.15 -7.10 7.87
CA GLN A 240 -2.71 -6.76 7.83
C GLN A 240 -2.41 -5.65 6.80
N LEU A 241 -2.95 -5.77 5.58
CA LEU A 241 -2.79 -4.77 4.52
C LEU A 241 -3.45 -3.44 4.86
N SER A 242 -4.63 -3.45 5.49
CA SER A 242 -5.31 -2.23 5.94
C SER A 242 -4.50 -1.51 7.02
N HIS A 243 -4.11 -2.23 8.09
CA HIS A 243 -3.44 -1.65 9.23
C HIS A 243 -2.04 -1.10 8.89
N ALA A 244 -1.24 -1.86 8.14
CA ALA A 244 0.08 -1.41 7.71
C ALA A 244 0.01 -0.35 6.59
N GLY A 245 -1.08 -0.31 5.82
CA GLY A 245 -1.22 0.53 4.63
C GLY A 245 -0.24 0.21 3.50
N THR A 246 0.51 -0.88 3.63
CA THR A 246 1.55 -1.41 2.72
C THR A 246 1.77 -2.90 3.04
N PHE A 247 2.71 -3.56 2.36
CA PHE A 247 3.09 -4.94 2.68
C PHE A 247 3.86 -5.03 4.02
N PRO A 248 3.41 -5.82 5.02
CA PRO A 248 4.03 -5.90 6.34
C PRO A 248 5.53 -6.26 6.32
N GLY A 249 5.98 -7.07 5.35
CA GLY A 249 7.40 -7.42 5.20
C GLY A 249 8.32 -6.22 4.92
N LEU A 250 7.80 -5.08 4.45
CA LEU A 250 8.58 -3.87 4.23
C LEU A 250 8.82 -3.06 5.51
N THR A 251 7.93 -3.18 6.50
CA THR A 251 7.97 -2.44 7.76
C THR A 251 8.36 -3.29 8.97
N SER A 252 8.31 -4.62 8.85
CA SER A 252 8.69 -5.57 9.89
C SER A 252 10.13 -5.39 10.39
N THR A 253 10.36 -5.71 11.67
CA THR A 253 11.70 -5.78 12.28
C THR A 253 12.35 -7.16 12.16
N ASP A 254 11.63 -8.17 11.65
CA ASP A 254 12.12 -9.54 11.47
C ASP A 254 13.31 -9.59 10.47
N PRO A 255 14.49 -10.12 10.86
CA PRO A 255 15.62 -10.35 9.96
C PRO A 255 15.27 -11.17 8.70
N GLY A 256 14.28 -12.07 8.76
CA GLY A 256 13.78 -12.82 7.61
C GLY A 256 13.26 -11.96 6.45
N THR A 257 12.91 -10.70 6.74
CA THR A 257 12.40 -9.72 5.75
C THR A 257 13.49 -8.86 5.10
N GLU A 258 14.74 -8.92 5.55
CA GLU A 258 15.84 -8.14 4.95
C GLU A 258 16.05 -8.35 3.44
N PRO A 259 15.88 -9.55 2.85
CA PRO A 259 15.95 -9.73 1.40
C PRO A 259 14.91 -8.90 0.64
N LEU A 260 13.70 -8.76 1.20
CA LEU A 260 12.63 -7.95 0.61
C LEU A 260 12.93 -6.44 0.73
N LYS A 261 13.39 -5.99 1.90
CA LYS A 261 13.83 -4.59 2.09
C LYS A 261 15.04 -4.26 1.20
N GLN A 262 15.93 -5.22 0.94
CA GLN A 262 17.03 -5.01 0.00
C GLN A 262 16.54 -4.87 -1.44
N ARG A 263 15.53 -5.66 -1.88
CA ARG A 263 14.87 -5.46 -3.18
C ARG A 263 14.27 -4.06 -3.31
N GLN A 264 13.63 -3.54 -2.27
CA GLN A 264 13.09 -2.17 -2.26
C GLN A 264 14.21 -1.11 -2.37
N LYS A 265 15.32 -1.29 -1.64
CA LYS A 265 16.50 -0.42 -1.76
C LYS A 265 17.09 -0.47 -3.18
N ASP A 266 17.20 -1.65 -3.78
CA ASP A 266 17.73 -1.84 -5.14
C ASP A 266 16.81 -1.19 -6.20
N ALA A 267 15.48 -1.28 -6.03
CA ALA A 267 14.50 -0.60 -6.89
C ALA A 267 14.61 0.94 -6.78
N ALA A 268 14.84 1.49 -5.58
CA ALA A 268 15.11 2.91 -5.42
C ALA A 268 16.44 3.32 -6.08
N GLN A 269 17.50 2.51 -5.98
CA GLN A 269 18.77 2.77 -6.68
C GLN A 269 18.62 2.70 -8.21
N HIS A 270 17.73 1.84 -8.74
CA HIS A 270 17.40 1.82 -10.16
C HIS A 270 16.85 3.19 -10.64
N ILE A 271 15.95 3.82 -9.88
CA ILE A 271 15.47 5.18 -10.18
C ILE A 271 16.60 6.22 -10.14
N VAL A 272 17.52 6.13 -9.17
CA VAL A 272 18.70 7.02 -9.08
C VAL A 272 19.62 6.85 -10.30
N GLY A 273 19.72 5.64 -10.85
CA GLY A 273 20.53 5.31 -12.02
C GLY A 273 19.86 5.58 -13.39
N LEU A 274 18.62 6.07 -13.44
CA LEU A 274 17.90 6.28 -14.70
C LEU A 274 18.62 7.29 -15.63
N PRO A 275 18.66 7.03 -16.96
CA PRO A 275 19.11 8.01 -17.94
C PRO A 275 18.34 9.33 -17.81
N GLN A 276 19.02 10.46 -18.05
CA GLN A 276 18.45 11.81 -17.93
C GLN A 276 17.07 12.00 -18.61
N PRO A 277 16.81 11.48 -19.83
CA PRO A 277 15.48 11.57 -20.44
C PRO A 277 14.38 10.84 -19.64
N ALA A 278 14.67 9.63 -19.14
CA ALA A 278 13.73 8.83 -18.37
C ALA A 278 13.48 9.44 -16.98
N LEU A 279 14.54 9.89 -16.29
CA LEU A 279 14.41 10.60 -15.02
C LEU A 279 13.60 11.90 -15.18
N LYS A 280 13.81 12.66 -16.27
CA LYS A 280 13.04 13.87 -16.57
C LYS A 280 11.56 13.57 -16.84
N ALA A 281 11.25 12.44 -17.49
CA ALA A 281 9.88 12.00 -17.72
C ALA A 281 9.18 11.60 -16.40
N LEU A 282 9.83 10.79 -15.56
CA LEU A 282 9.34 10.43 -14.22
C LEU A 282 9.09 11.67 -13.37
N LEU A 283 10.06 12.59 -13.30
CA LEU A 283 9.91 13.87 -12.61
C LEU A 283 8.82 14.79 -13.20
N ALA A 284 8.37 14.56 -14.43
CA ALA A 284 7.28 15.33 -15.03
C ALA A 284 5.90 14.85 -14.56
N ALA A 285 5.74 13.57 -14.21
CA ALA A 285 4.51 13.03 -13.62
C ALA A 285 4.19 13.68 -12.26
N PHE A 286 5.23 14.02 -11.48
CA PHE A 286 5.13 14.73 -10.19
C PHE A 286 5.25 16.26 -10.32
N LYS A 287 4.74 16.85 -11.41
CA LYS A 287 4.52 18.30 -11.46
C LYS A 287 3.21 18.64 -10.71
N PRO A 288 3.20 19.69 -9.87
CA PRO A 288 1.95 20.13 -9.25
C PRO A 288 0.93 20.54 -10.32
N GLY A 289 -0.27 19.98 -10.22
CA GLY A 289 -1.39 20.31 -11.10
C GLY A 289 -2.04 21.65 -10.75
N LEU A 290 -3.09 22.01 -11.49
CA LEU A 290 -3.99 23.10 -11.09
C LEU A 290 -4.59 22.82 -9.71
N GLN A 291 -4.84 23.86 -8.92
CA GLN A 291 -5.35 23.75 -7.55
C GLN A 291 -6.56 22.81 -7.43
N GLY A 292 -7.50 22.88 -8.37
CA GLY A 292 -8.67 21.98 -8.39
C GLY A 292 -8.34 20.50 -8.51
N ALA A 293 -7.41 20.15 -9.39
CA ALA A 293 -6.96 18.76 -9.53
C ALA A 293 -6.20 18.25 -8.28
N ARG A 294 -5.61 19.16 -7.50
CA ARG A 294 -4.90 18.83 -6.25
C ARG A 294 -5.87 18.64 -5.07
N LEU A 295 -6.95 19.43 -4.99
CA LEU A 295 -8.07 19.20 -4.07
C LEU A 295 -8.77 17.86 -4.36
N LEU A 296 -9.14 17.60 -5.61
CA LEU A 296 -9.78 16.34 -6.01
C LEU A 296 -8.90 15.12 -5.70
N ARG A 297 -7.58 15.22 -5.93
CA ARG A 297 -6.63 14.15 -5.54
C ARG A 297 -6.58 13.95 -4.02
N ALA A 298 -6.59 15.02 -3.23
CA ALA A 298 -6.56 14.90 -1.78
C ALA A 298 -7.90 14.38 -1.19
N ASP A 299 -9.03 14.66 -1.84
CA ASP A 299 -10.32 14.04 -1.53
C ASP A 299 -10.33 12.53 -1.89
N HIS A 300 -9.70 12.14 -3.00
CA HIS A 300 -9.49 10.73 -3.37
C HIS A 300 -8.56 10.00 -2.38
N GLU A 301 -7.42 10.59 -2.02
CA GLU A 301 -6.51 10.07 -0.99
C GLU A 301 -7.21 9.89 0.38
N LEU A 302 -8.17 10.77 0.71
CA LEU A 302 -8.98 10.66 1.93
C LEU A 302 -10.08 9.58 1.82
N ALA A 303 -10.66 9.39 0.64
CA ALA A 303 -11.59 8.28 0.38
C ALA A 303 -10.88 6.92 0.56
N GLU A 304 -9.65 6.77 0.06
CA GLU A 304 -8.83 5.56 0.28
C GLU A 304 -8.41 5.35 1.75
N LEU A 305 -8.23 6.43 2.53
CA LEU A 305 -8.07 6.32 3.98
C LEU A 305 -9.36 5.81 4.66
N CYS A 306 -10.53 6.32 4.26
CA CYS A 306 -11.81 5.85 4.77
C CYS A 306 -12.08 4.38 4.39
N ARG A 307 -11.84 3.98 3.14
CA ARG A 307 -11.95 2.58 2.68
C ARG A 307 -11.08 1.63 3.51
N ARG A 308 -9.82 1.99 3.77
CA ARG A 308 -8.93 1.18 4.63
C ARG A 308 -9.45 1.12 6.07
N ALA A 309 -9.90 2.24 6.63
CA ALA A 309 -10.46 2.25 7.97
C ALA A 309 -11.74 1.39 8.08
N LEU A 310 -12.62 1.41 7.07
CA LEU A 310 -13.80 0.53 7.01
C LEU A 310 -13.44 -0.96 7.03
N ILE A 311 -12.30 -1.39 6.47
CA ILE A 311 -11.86 -2.79 6.55
C ILE A 311 -11.75 -3.28 7.99
N GLN A 312 -11.35 -2.41 8.93
CA GLN A 312 -11.18 -2.77 10.35
C GLN A 312 -12.52 -3.10 11.03
N LEU A 313 -13.66 -2.69 10.44
CA LEU A 313 -15.00 -3.05 10.91
C LEU A 313 -15.47 -4.43 10.43
N ILE A 314 -14.68 -5.13 9.60
CA ILE A 314 -15.01 -6.47 9.13
C ILE A 314 -14.58 -7.48 10.20
N PRO A 315 -15.52 -8.30 10.74
CA PRO A 315 -15.19 -9.38 11.66
C PRO A 315 -14.14 -10.32 11.06
N GLY A 316 -13.08 -10.61 11.81
CA GLY A 316 -11.95 -11.44 11.39
C GLY A 316 -10.72 -10.67 10.85
N THR A 317 -10.77 -9.34 10.71
CA THR A 317 -9.61 -8.54 10.26
C THR A 317 -8.68 -8.08 11.40
N GLY A 318 -9.12 -8.17 12.65
CA GLY A 318 -8.33 -7.82 13.84
C GLY A 318 -9.17 -7.08 14.90
N GLU A 319 -8.52 -6.65 15.97
CA GLU A 319 -9.09 -5.67 16.91
C GLU A 319 -8.89 -4.25 16.38
N HIS A 320 -9.80 -3.34 16.73
CA HIS A 320 -9.72 -1.93 16.38
C HIS A 320 -10.16 -1.03 17.54
N GLU A 321 -9.65 0.20 17.58
CA GLU A 321 -10.17 1.22 18.51
C GLU A 321 -11.58 1.66 18.10
N SER A 322 -12.40 2.05 19.08
CA SER A 322 -13.71 2.64 18.85
C SER A 322 -13.80 4.02 19.50
N PRO A 323 -14.06 5.11 18.75
CA PRO A 323 -14.25 5.15 17.31
C PRO A 323 -12.92 4.98 16.54
N ILE A 324 -12.98 4.44 15.31
CA ILE A 324 -11.81 4.38 14.43
C ILE A 324 -11.38 5.81 14.06
N ARG A 325 -10.08 6.10 14.24
CA ARG A 325 -9.52 7.43 13.96
C ARG A 325 -8.65 7.42 12.69
N LEU A 326 -8.93 8.36 11.79
CA LEU A 326 -8.13 8.61 10.61
C LEU A 326 -6.95 9.52 10.95
N ASN A 327 -5.75 8.97 10.79
CA ASN A 327 -4.48 9.71 10.89
C ASN A 327 -3.98 10.11 9.50
N ASN A 328 -3.05 11.07 9.43
CA ASN A 328 -2.43 11.53 8.18
C ASN A 328 -3.44 12.02 7.11
N ILE A 329 -4.49 12.71 7.55
CA ILE A 329 -5.53 13.27 6.67
C ILE A 329 -4.89 14.19 5.61
N PRO A 330 -5.17 13.99 4.31
CA PRO A 330 -4.53 14.75 3.24
C PRO A 330 -4.76 16.25 3.39
N GLU A 331 -3.66 17.00 3.35
CA GLU A 331 -3.64 18.41 3.74
C GLU A 331 -4.60 19.30 2.93
N LEU A 332 -4.81 18.94 1.66
CA LEU A 332 -5.65 19.66 0.71
C LEU A 332 -7.05 19.05 0.54
N SER A 333 -7.43 18.03 1.33
CA SER A 333 -8.79 17.49 1.29
C SER A 333 -9.80 18.56 1.68
N SER A 334 -10.97 18.56 1.03
CA SER A 334 -12.09 19.45 1.31
C SER A 334 -12.43 19.43 2.81
N PHE A 335 -12.44 18.25 3.43
CA PHE A 335 -12.59 18.05 4.86
C PHE A 335 -11.53 18.79 5.68
N ASN A 336 -10.23 18.56 5.43
CA ASN A 336 -9.17 19.19 6.22
C ASN A 336 -9.10 20.71 6.03
N VAL A 337 -9.43 21.21 4.84
CA VAL A 337 -9.56 22.65 4.57
C VAL A 337 -10.71 23.26 5.38
N ALA A 338 -11.88 22.60 5.43
CA ALA A 338 -13.00 23.04 6.27
C ALA A 338 -12.66 22.99 7.77
N ARG A 339 -12.08 21.88 8.23
CA ARG A 339 -11.61 21.65 9.59
C ARG A 339 -10.61 22.70 10.07
N LYS A 340 -9.66 23.11 9.22
CA LYS A 340 -8.71 24.20 9.49
C LYS A 340 -9.39 25.57 9.57
N LYS A 341 -10.37 25.86 8.71
CA LYS A 341 -11.16 27.11 8.80
C LYS A 341 -11.99 27.18 10.08
N LEU A 342 -12.55 26.04 10.51
CA LEU A 342 -13.27 25.94 11.78
C LEU A 342 -12.33 26.16 12.96
N LEU A 343 -11.19 25.45 13.00
CA LEU A 343 -10.21 25.61 14.06
C LEU A 343 -9.72 27.06 14.16
N ALA A 344 -9.37 27.68 13.03
CA ALA A 344 -8.95 29.09 12.99
C ALA A 344 -10.01 30.02 13.59
N ALA A 345 -11.30 29.80 13.28
CA ALA A 345 -12.41 30.59 13.80
C ALA A 345 -12.67 30.33 15.30
N LEU A 346 -12.50 29.10 15.78
CA LEU A 346 -12.55 28.72 17.20
C LEU A 346 -11.27 29.10 17.99
N THR A 347 -10.27 29.66 17.31
CA THR A 347 -9.09 30.28 17.93
C THR A 347 -9.01 31.79 17.69
N ASP A 348 -10.03 32.39 17.07
CA ASP A 348 -10.15 33.84 16.91
C ASP A 348 -10.55 34.49 18.24
N THR A 349 -10.11 35.74 18.45
CA THR A 349 -10.32 36.46 19.72
C THR A 349 -11.79 36.51 20.12
N ALA A 350 -12.70 36.66 19.15
CA ALA A 350 -14.13 36.72 19.42
C ALA A 350 -14.70 35.46 20.10
N PHE A 351 -14.13 34.28 19.82
CA PHE A 351 -14.53 33.05 20.47
C PHE A 351 -13.75 32.79 21.76
N THR A 352 -12.44 33.04 21.76
CA THR A 352 -11.61 32.79 22.96
C THR A 352 -12.02 33.69 24.13
N ASP A 353 -12.35 34.96 23.86
CA ASP A 353 -12.79 35.90 24.89
C ASP A 353 -14.14 35.46 25.49
N PHE A 354 -15.07 34.98 24.65
CA PHE A 354 -16.36 34.44 25.10
C PHE A 354 -16.20 33.15 25.92
N ALA A 355 -15.36 32.22 25.44
CA ALA A 355 -15.07 30.97 26.15
C ALA A 355 -14.41 31.25 27.51
N GLN A 356 -13.48 32.21 27.57
CA GLN A 356 -12.84 32.64 28.81
C GLN A 356 -13.82 33.33 29.76
N GLN A 357 -14.69 34.22 29.25
CA GLN A 357 -15.70 34.93 30.05
C GLN A 357 -16.66 33.96 30.75
N HIS A 358 -17.04 32.88 30.09
CA HIS A 358 -18.00 31.88 30.58
C HIS A 358 -17.34 30.59 31.14
N SER A 359 -16.01 30.57 31.29
CA SER A 359 -15.25 29.40 31.77
C SER A 359 -15.55 28.08 31.03
N ILE A 360 -15.74 28.18 29.71
CA ILE A 360 -15.99 27.04 28.82
C ILE A 360 -14.65 26.36 28.48
N ASP A 361 -14.55 25.04 28.61
CA ASP A 361 -13.45 24.27 28.00
C ASP A 361 -13.63 24.26 26.47
N PRO A 362 -12.76 24.92 25.68
CA PRO A 362 -12.91 24.97 24.22
C PRO A 362 -12.94 23.59 23.56
N THR A 363 -12.25 22.60 24.12
CA THR A 363 -12.14 21.25 23.53
C THR A 363 -13.42 20.42 23.69
N SER A 364 -14.30 20.79 24.62
CA SER A 364 -15.60 20.17 24.85
C SER A 364 -16.71 20.67 23.91
N VAL A 365 -16.43 21.72 23.13
CA VAL A 365 -17.45 22.50 22.42
C VAL A 365 -18.05 21.73 21.24
N ARG A 366 -19.38 21.79 21.19
CA ARG A 366 -20.29 21.28 20.16
C ARG A 366 -21.16 22.44 19.71
N ILE A 367 -21.28 22.69 18.41
CA ILE A 367 -22.13 23.76 17.88
C ILE A 367 -23.10 23.18 16.87
N ASN A 368 -24.40 23.41 17.08
CA ASN A 368 -25.42 22.96 16.13
C ASN A 368 -25.37 23.83 14.85
N PRO A 369 -25.17 23.25 13.65
CA PRO A 369 -25.02 24.03 12.42
C PRO A 369 -26.34 24.69 11.94
N GLY A 370 -27.48 24.19 12.41
CA GLY A 370 -28.82 24.69 12.11
C GLY A 370 -29.20 25.86 13.00
N SER A 371 -29.41 25.60 14.29
CA SER A 371 -29.83 26.61 15.28
C SER A 371 -28.71 27.56 15.70
N GLY A 372 -27.45 27.14 15.59
CA GLY A 372 -26.30 27.89 16.07
C GLY A 372 -26.06 27.79 17.57
N ASP A 373 -26.80 26.94 18.30
CA ASP A 373 -26.59 26.78 19.74
C ASP A 373 -25.23 26.12 20.02
N LEU A 374 -24.51 26.65 21.01
CA LEU A 374 -23.24 26.09 21.49
C LEU A 374 -23.50 25.30 22.76
N THR A 375 -23.02 24.06 22.84
CA THR A 375 -22.93 23.29 24.08
C THR A 375 -21.47 23.03 24.40
N GLY A 376 -21.06 23.32 25.64
CA GLY A 376 -19.70 23.07 26.12
C GLY A 376 -19.69 22.88 27.63
N GLN A 377 -18.60 22.30 28.15
CA GLN A 377 -18.42 22.10 29.58
C GLN A 377 -17.97 23.40 30.24
N VAL A 378 -18.81 23.89 31.16
CA VAL A 378 -18.51 25.00 32.07
C VAL A 378 -18.27 24.41 33.45
N ASN A 379 -17.05 24.55 33.98
CA ASN A 379 -16.63 23.94 35.25
C ASN A 379 -16.94 22.42 35.34
N GLY A 380 -16.88 21.71 34.21
CA GLY A 380 -17.15 20.26 34.10
C GLY A 380 -18.63 19.87 33.89
N ALA A 381 -19.55 20.84 33.79
CA ALA A 381 -20.97 20.60 33.49
C ALA A 381 -21.34 21.06 32.07
N ASP A 382 -22.01 20.20 31.29
CA ASP A 382 -22.54 20.56 29.98
C ASP A 382 -23.54 21.73 30.12
N THR A 383 -23.24 22.84 29.44
CA THR A 383 -24.02 24.07 29.43
C THR A 383 -24.28 24.50 28.00
N THR A 384 -25.53 24.82 27.68
CA THR A 384 -25.95 25.27 26.33
C THR A 384 -26.19 26.78 26.31
N PHE A 385 -25.57 27.44 25.35
CA PHE A 385 -25.68 28.86 25.04
C PHE A 385 -26.44 29.02 23.72
N THR A 386 -27.51 29.81 23.75
CA THR A 386 -28.41 30.05 22.61
C THR A 386 -28.26 31.47 22.09
N GLN A 387 -28.80 31.76 20.90
CA GLN A 387 -28.77 33.13 20.36
C GLN A 387 -29.67 34.14 21.12
N HIS A 388 -30.42 33.69 22.13
CA HIS A 388 -31.47 34.49 22.81
C HIS A 388 -31.36 34.52 24.35
N ASP A 389 -30.33 33.91 24.94
CA ASP A 389 -30.15 33.80 26.40
C ASP A 389 -29.49 35.02 27.08
N GLY A 390 -29.00 35.99 26.31
CA GLY A 390 -28.30 37.17 26.82
C GLY A 390 -26.83 36.95 27.21
N SER A 391 -26.26 35.76 26.97
CA SER A 391 -24.85 35.42 27.26
C SER A 391 -23.82 36.21 26.44
N GLY A 392 -24.24 36.82 25.34
CA GLY A 392 -23.37 37.43 24.31
C GLY A 392 -23.07 36.50 23.12
N TRP A 393 -23.49 35.23 23.17
CA TRP A 393 -23.24 34.26 22.10
C TRP A 393 -23.74 34.70 20.71
N SER A 394 -24.85 35.43 20.66
CA SER A 394 -25.40 36.01 19.41
C SER A 394 -24.47 36.99 18.68
N ALA A 395 -23.47 37.56 19.36
CA ALA A 395 -22.44 38.40 18.74
C ALA A 395 -21.24 37.58 18.19
N VAL A 396 -21.05 36.35 18.69
CA VAL A 396 -19.96 35.44 18.31
C VAL A 396 -20.39 34.53 17.16
N TRP A 397 -21.59 33.94 17.25
CA TRP A 397 -22.10 32.97 16.27
C TRP A 397 -22.00 33.42 14.80
N PRO A 398 -22.36 34.67 14.40
CA PRO A 398 -22.26 35.10 13.00
C PRO A 398 -20.85 35.01 12.41
N LYS A 399 -19.80 35.08 13.24
CA LYS A 399 -18.39 34.95 12.82
C LYS A 399 -18.01 33.48 12.57
N LEU A 400 -18.63 32.55 13.30
CA LEU A 400 -18.37 31.11 13.24
C LEU A 400 -19.26 30.38 12.23
N GLN A 401 -20.48 30.90 11.99
CA GLN A 401 -21.55 30.26 11.23
C GLN A 401 -21.10 29.70 9.87
N GLY A 402 -20.29 30.46 9.12
CA GLY A 402 -19.77 30.02 7.83
C GLY A 402 -18.87 28.78 7.95
N SER A 403 -17.91 28.79 8.88
CA SER A 403 -17.00 27.67 9.10
C SER A 403 -17.71 26.45 9.69
N VAL A 404 -18.63 26.66 10.64
CA VAL A 404 -19.43 25.58 11.26
C VAL A 404 -20.32 24.91 10.21
N ARG A 405 -21.07 25.66 9.39
CA ARG A 405 -21.91 25.10 8.33
C ARG A 405 -21.10 24.42 7.22
N THR A 406 -19.91 24.93 6.92
CA THR A 406 -18.99 24.28 5.98
C THR A 406 -18.52 22.93 6.52
N MET A 407 -18.11 22.87 7.80
CA MET A 407 -17.67 21.63 8.45
C MET A 407 -18.81 20.62 8.63
N ALA A 408 -20.06 21.08 8.76
CA ALA A 408 -21.21 20.19 8.84
C ALA A 408 -21.50 19.44 7.52
N GLY A 409 -21.03 19.89 6.36
CA GLY A 409 -21.31 19.24 5.07
C GLY A 409 -22.80 19.18 4.68
N GLY A 410 -23.67 19.94 5.37
CA GLY A 410 -25.13 19.82 5.29
C GLY A 410 -25.78 18.82 6.26
N SER A 411 -25.00 18.20 7.16
CA SER A 411 -25.50 17.46 8.32
C SER A 411 -26.15 18.40 9.35
N THR A 412 -27.07 17.87 10.16
CA THR A 412 -27.65 18.55 11.32
C THR A 412 -26.97 18.18 12.64
N THR A 413 -26.03 17.21 12.61
CA THR A 413 -25.23 16.82 13.78
C THR A 413 -24.35 17.96 14.26
N ASP A 414 -24.18 18.09 15.57
CA ASP A 414 -23.33 19.12 16.16
C ASP A 414 -21.87 19.00 15.72
N VAL A 415 -21.32 20.12 15.28
CA VAL A 415 -19.92 20.23 14.87
C VAL A 415 -19.05 20.40 16.10
N ARG A 416 -18.07 19.51 16.28
CA ARG A 416 -17.17 19.48 17.44
C ARG A 416 -15.95 20.37 17.23
N TYR A 417 -15.33 20.81 18.32
CA TYR A 417 -14.00 21.44 18.29
C TYR A 417 -12.98 20.46 17.66
N PRO A 418 -12.27 20.83 16.58
CA PRO A 418 -11.33 19.93 15.93
C PRO A 418 -10.12 19.61 16.83
N PRO A 419 -9.79 18.33 17.10
CA PRO A 419 -8.60 17.98 17.85
C PRO A 419 -7.32 18.37 17.08
N SER A 420 -6.16 18.39 17.74
CA SER A 420 -4.88 18.64 17.05
C SER A 420 -4.50 17.52 16.08
N THR A 421 -4.92 16.27 16.35
CA THR A 421 -4.55 15.07 15.59
C THR A 421 -5.77 14.28 15.11
N GLY A 422 -5.79 13.99 13.80
CA GLY A 422 -6.76 13.09 13.15
C GLY A 422 -8.23 13.51 13.23
N ALA A 423 -9.11 12.66 12.72
CA ALA A 423 -10.56 12.80 12.82
C ALA A 423 -11.19 11.42 13.01
N ALA A 424 -12.44 11.35 13.47
CA ALA A 424 -13.14 10.07 13.52
C ALA A 424 -13.62 9.67 12.11
N LEU A 425 -13.72 8.37 11.82
CA LEU A 425 -14.15 7.89 10.50
C LEU A 425 -15.57 8.35 10.16
N ASP A 426 -16.49 8.30 11.12
CA ASP A 426 -17.88 8.76 11.00
C ASP A 426 -17.98 10.27 10.76
N GLU A 427 -17.13 11.07 11.43
CA GLU A 427 -17.01 12.52 11.21
C GLU A 427 -16.63 12.84 9.75
N VAL A 428 -15.62 12.14 9.21
CA VAL A 428 -15.18 12.33 7.81
C VAL A 428 -16.23 11.84 6.82
N MET A 429 -16.81 10.67 7.04
CA MET A 429 -17.87 10.14 6.17
C MET A 429 -19.09 11.07 6.16
N SER A 430 -19.54 11.56 7.33
CA SER A 430 -20.67 12.50 7.42
C SER A 430 -20.41 13.82 6.66
N PHE A 431 -19.19 14.36 6.69
CA PHE A 431 -18.82 15.55 5.91
C PHE A 431 -19.06 15.36 4.40
N TYR A 432 -18.72 14.19 3.85
CA TYR A 432 -18.97 13.86 2.44
C TYR A 432 -20.37 13.26 2.17
N LYS A 433 -21.27 13.32 3.17
CA LYS A 433 -22.64 12.75 3.14
C LYS A 433 -22.68 11.23 2.97
N GLU A 434 -21.60 10.55 3.36
CA GLU A 434 -21.53 9.11 3.40
C GLU A 434 -22.09 8.56 4.72
N SER A 435 -22.82 7.47 4.63
CA SER A 435 -23.30 6.71 5.79
C SER A 435 -22.27 5.67 6.24
N MET A 436 -22.13 5.50 7.55
CA MET A 436 -21.46 4.31 8.10
C MET A 436 -22.25 3.04 7.71
N PRO A 437 -21.57 1.91 7.41
CA PRO A 437 -22.25 0.64 7.17
C PRO A 437 -22.97 0.15 8.42
N ALA A 438 -24.01 -0.68 8.23
CA ALA A 438 -24.74 -1.27 9.33
C ALA A 438 -23.86 -2.29 10.08
N GLN A 439 -23.75 -2.11 11.39
CA GLN A 439 -23.09 -3.08 12.26
C GLN A 439 -24.15 -3.90 12.97
N HIS A 440 -23.97 -5.22 12.91
CA HIS A 440 -24.79 -6.19 13.61
C HIS A 440 -23.94 -6.79 14.74
N HIS A 441 -24.56 -7.20 15.84
CA HIS A 441 -23.85 -7.74 16.99
C HIS A 441 -24.55 -8.99 17.55
N ALA A 442 -23.83 -9.78 18.34
CA ALA A 442 -24.41 -10.88 19.09
C ALA A 442 -25.56 -10.37 20.01
N PRO A 443 -26.67 -11.11 20.15
CA PRO A 443 -26.89 -12.50 19.71
C PRO A 443 -27.55 -12.64 18.33
N GLU A 444 -27.51 -11.63 17.45
CA GLU A 444 -28.21 -11.72 16.16
C GLU A 444 -27.68 -12.87 15.27
N TYR A 445 -28.59 -13.67 14.70
CA TYR A 445 -28.22 -14.77 13.81
C TYR A 445 -27.42 -14.26 12.60
N LYS A 446 -26.23 -14.84 12.40
CA LYS A 446 -25.25 -14.49 11.38
C LYS A 446 -24.81 -13.02 11.40
N TRP A 447 -24.74 -12.38 12.58
CA TRP A 447 -24.30 -10.99 12.73
C TRP A 447 -22.95 -10.70 12.07
N GLU A 448 -21.99 -11.63 12.12
CA GLU A 448 -20.67 -11.46 11.49
C GLU A 448 -20.77 -11.39 9.97
N GLN A 449 -21.53 -12.32 9.35
CA GLN A 449 -21.75 -12.34 7.91
C GLN A 449 -22.50 -11.10 7.45
N LYS A 450 -23.52 -10.64 8.21
CA LYS A 450 -24.29 -9.42 7.89
C LYS A 450 -23.43 -8.16 7.98
N THR A 451 -22.65 -8.01 9.05
CA THR A 451 -21.72 -6.89 9.23
C THR A 451 -20.68 -6.89 8.12
N ARG A 452 -20.04 -8.04 7.85
CA ARG A 452 -19.08 -8.20 6.75
C ARG A 452 -19.71 -7.83 5.40
N GLN A 453 -20.90 -8.31 5.09
CA GLN A 453 -21.60 -7.97 3.84
C GLN A 453 -21.92 -6.47 3.75
N SER A 454 -22.41 -5.83 4.82
CA SER A 454 -22.70 -4.40 4.83
C SER A 454 -21.44 -3.54 4.65
N VAL A 455 -20.37 -3.88 5.38
CA VAL A 455 -19.08 -3.17 5.30
C VAL A 455 -18.42 -3.38 3.93
N LEU A 456 -18.35 -4.62 3.42
CA LEU A 456 -17.81 -4.89 2.09
C LEU A 456 -18.61 -4.19 0.98
N ALA A 457 -19.96 -4.20 1.07
CA ALA A 457 -20.80 -3.47 0.12
C ALA A 457 -20.53 -1.96 0.17
N LYS A 458 -20.39 -1.36 1.36
CA LYS A 458 -20.05 0.05 1.49
C LYS A 458 -18.67 0.38 0.93
N ILE A 459 -17.69 -0.49 1.18
CA ILE A 459 -16.37 -0.36 0.57
C ILE A 459 -16.47 -0.44 -0.95
N THR A 460 -17.24 -1.37 -1.54
CA THR A 460 -17.39 -1.44 -3.01
C THR A 460 -18.14 -0.24 -3.60
N GLU A 461 -19.12 0.34 -2.89
CA GLU A 461 -19.84 1.56 -3.30
C GLU A 461 -18.90 2.78 -3.44
N MET A 462 -17.95 2.92 -2.53
CA MET A 462 -16.93 3.99 -2.54
C MET A 462 -15.85 3.73 -3.61
N ASP A 463 -16.20 3.65 -4.90
CA ASP A 463 -15.32 3.25 -6.03
C ASP A 463 -13.86 3.73 -5.87
N PRO A 464 -12.86 2.81 -5.85
CA PRO A 464 -11.46 3.17 -5.62
C PRO A 464 -10.84 4.06 -6.71
N ASN A 465 -11.52 4.30 -7.83
CA ASN A 465 -11.09 5.22 -8.89
C ASN A 465 -11.80 6.58 -8.84
N GLN A 466 -12.76 6.77 -7.93
CA GLN A 466 -13.51 8.01 -7.77
C GLN A 466 -13.28 8.61 -6.38
N SER A 467 -13.37 9.93 -6.27
CA SER A 467 -13.52 10.59 -4.97
C SER A 467 -14.90 10.26 -4.37
N PHE A 468 -15.15 10.72 -3.15
CA PHE A 468 -16.51 10.81 -2.62
C PHE A 468 -17.49 11.42 -3.65
N PRO A 469 -18.74 10.93 -3.71
CA PRO A 469 -19.75 11.41 -4.67
C PRO A 469 -20.14 12.88 -4.44
N PHE A 470 -19.97 13.39 -3.22
CA PHE A 470 -20.17 14.81 -2.88
C PHE A 470 -18.86 15.52 -2.54
N THR A 471 -18.01 15.79 -3.54
CA THR A 471 -16.90 16.72 -3.34
C THR A 471 -17.42 18.14 -3.13
N HIS A 472 -17.10 18.75 -1.99
CA HIS A 472 -17.49 20.12 -1.63
C HIS A 472 -16.73 21.21 -2.42
N TYR A 473 -16.12 20.84 -3.55
CA TYR A 473 -15.27 21.67 -4.39
C TYR A 473 -15.94 23.00 -4.78
N HIS A 474 -17.23 22.97 -5.13
CA HIS A 474 -17.99 24.16 -5.53
C HIS A 474 -18.39 25.08 -4.37
N GLN A 475 -18.40 24.60 -3.11
CA GLN A 475 -18.68 25.43 -1.93
C GLN A 475 -17.40 25.99 -1.29
N LEU A 476 -16.27 25.31 -1.46
CA LEU A 476 -14.95 25.82 -1.06
C LEU A 476 -14.33 26.77 -2.11
N SER A 477 -14.84 26.74 -3.33
CA SER A 477 -14.47 27.64 -4.42
C SER A 477 -15.35 28.90 -4.40
N VAL A 478 -14.72 30.05 -4.10
CA VAL A 478 -15.24 31.44 -4.16
C VAL A 478 -16.09 31.89 -2.95
N PRO A 479 -15.85 33.10 -2.37
CA PRO A 479 -14.80 34.08 -2.68
C PRO A 479 -13.66 34.06 -1.65
N TRP A 480 -12.55 33.41 -2.02
CA TRP A 480 -11.26 33.74 -1.42
C TRP A 480 -10.78 35.08 -1.99
N GLY A 481 -11.19 36.20 -1.37
CA GLY A 481 -10.69 37.54 -1.66
C GLY A 481 -9.23 37.76 -1.24
N THR A 482 -8.69 36.84 -0.44
CA THR A 482 -7.26 36.64 -0.20
C THR A 482 -6.80 35.43 -1.01
N PRO A 483 -5.71 35.49 -1.80
CA PRO A 483 -5.16 34.29 -2.40
C PRO A 483 -4.82 33.30 -1.29
N ILE A 484 -5.27 32.05 -1.41
CA ILE A 484 -4.76 30.96 -0.58
C ILE A 484 -3.25 30.96 -0.79
N ALA A 485 -2.49 31.31 0.25
CA ALA A 485 -1.04 31.35 0.21
C ALA A 485 -0.52 30.01 -0.35
N GLU A 486 0.40 30.11 -1.32
CA GLU A 486 0.87 29.04 -2.22
C GLU A 486 0.51 27.61 -1.76
N VAL A 487 -0.51 27.02 -2.41
CA VAL A 487 -1.06 25.71 -2.05
C VAL A 487 0.08 24.69 -1.86
N PRO A 488 0.35 24.23 -0.62
CA PRO A 488 1.61 23.55 -0.30
C PRO A 488 1.78 22.29 -1.14
N LEU A 489 2.98 22.07 -1.65
CA LEU A 489 3.34 20.90 -2.46
C LEU A 489 3.16 19.61 -1.64
N SER A 490 2.73 18.52 -2.28
CA SER A 490 2.80 17.20 -1.63
C SER A 490 4.25 16.82 -1.33
N PRO A 491 4.53 15.86 -0.43
CA PRO A 491 5.90 15.43 -0.16
C PRO A 491 6.65 15.00 -1.43
N LEU A 492 5.99 14.30 -2.35
CA LEU A 492 6.56 13.87 -3.62
C LEU A 492 6.71 15.01 -4.64
N GLU A 493 5.75 15.93 -4.74
CA GLU A 493 5.89 17.15 -5.55
C GLU A 493 7.09 18.00 -5.06
N THR A 494 7.25 18.12 -3.74
CA THR A 494 8.37 18.82 -3.07
C THR A 494 9.71 18.16 -3.40
N LEU A 495 9.80 16.83 -3.26
CA LEU A 495 11.00 16.07 -3.58
C LEU A 495 11.34 16.15 -5.07
N ALA A 496 10.36 16.02 -5.95
CA ALA A 496 10.54 16.16 -7.40
C ALA A 496 11.03 17.57 -7.80
N GLN A 497 10.56 18.62 -7.11
CA GLN A 497 11.07 19.98 -7.32
C GLN A 497 12.49 20.16 -6.78
N ALA A 498 12.81 19.60 -5.62
CA ALA A 498 14.15 19.64 -5.04
C ALA A 498 15.20 18.92 -5.93
N VAL A 499 14.82 17.86 -6.64
CA VAL A 499 15.65 17.21 -7.67
C VAL A 499 15.88 18.13 -8.88
N LYS A 500 14.86 18.87 -9.32
CA LYS A 500 14.96 19.82 -10.46
C LYS A 500 15.79 21.07 -10.13
N GLN A 501 15.90 21.46 -8.87
CA GLN A 501 16.59 22.67 -8.41
C GLN A 501 17.73 22.37 -7.42
N PRO A 502 18.79 21.63 -7.82
CA PRO A 502 19.77 21.07 -6.89
C PRO A 502 20.65 22.11 -6.15
N LYS A 503 20.68 23.38 -6.58
CA LYS A 503 21.19 24.56 -5.83
C LYS A 503 20.92 25.88 -6.59
N GLN A 504 20.13 26.80 -6.01
CA GLN A 504 20.28 28.25 -6.27
C GLN A 504 20.84 29.03 -5.07
N LYS A 505 20.97 28.40 -3.89
CA LYS A 505 21.34 29.07 -2.63
C LYS A 505 22.85 29.35 -2.45
N ARG A 506 23.67 29.30 -3.51
CA ARG A 506 25.15 29.49 -3.44
C ARG A 506 25.71 30.70 -4.22
N GLN A 507 24.90 31.47 -4.94
CA GLN A 507 25.39 32.61 -5.76
C GLN A 507 25.02 34.02 -5.23
N ARG A 508 24.28 34.15 -4.13
CA ARG A 508 23.97 35.46 -3.51
C ARG A 508 24.94 35.92 -2.40
N ALA A 509 26.01 35.16 -2.14
CA ALA A 509 26.99 35.49 -1.09
C ALA A 509 28.29 36.15 -1.61
N ASN A 510 28.56 36.13 -2.93
CA ASN A 510 29.82 36.61 -3.53
C ASN A 510 29.65 37.84 -4.44
N SER A 511 28.57 38.62 -4.26
CA SER A 511 28.33 39.89 -4.97
C SER A 511 28.22 41.10 -4.05
N ARG A 512 28.77 40.99 -2.83
CA ARG A 512 29.16 42.09 -1.94
C ARG A 512 30.49 41.76 -1.28
N ALA A 513 31.56 42.03 -2.02
CA ALA A 513 32.93 42.20 -1.55
C ALA A 513 33.47 43.43 -2.29
#